data_AF-A0A0P9LKS9-F1
#
_entry.id   AF-A0A0P9LKS9-F1
#
_cell.length_a   1.000
_cell.length_b   1.000
_cell.length_c   1.000
_cell.angle_alpha   90.00
_cell.angle_beta   90.00
_cell.angle_gamma   90.00
#
_symmetry.space_group_name_H-M   'P 1'
#
loop_
_entity.id
_entity.type
_entity.pdbx_description
1 polymer ?
#
loop_
_entity_poly.entity_id
_entity_poly.type
_entity_poly.pdbx_seq_one_letter_code
_entity_poly.pdbx_strand_id
1 'polypeptide(L)'
;MTVDIEKLEALAKAAKSGGAEWSDLNIDTERMYTAEGMLVELYEFATPAVLLELCSDNEALRGLYQMHKQTEAREMRDLKAENAGLKTGYEAYERVNAELRAECDQLKRNRDMWKGQVERQSEMLRLAHEADKQLKAECEALRKDASLHTNLQRAAGELPDSWSIDVSVERHAGWVSLLDGDGCEHELSGEGHLGEQVSEALEVALEMSKEATQ
;
A
#
# COMPACT_ATOMS: atom_id res chain seq x y z
N MET A 1 69.31 -6.38 -34.92
CA MET A 1 69.71 -5.28 -35.81
C MET A 1 71.17 -4.98 -35.53
N THR A 2 72.04 -5.09 -36.53
CA THR A 2 73.43 -4.60 -36.44
C THR A 2 73.41 -3.09 -36.48
N VAL A 3 73.85 -2.44 -35.40
CA VAL A 3 73.92 -0.98 -35.33
C VAL A 3 75.07 -0.49 -36.21
N ASP A 4 74.76 0.44 -37.10
CA ASP A 4 75.71 1.04 -38.03
C ASP A 4 76.50 2.15 -37.32
N ILE A 5 77.74 1.80 -36.95
CA ILE A 5 78.66 2.66 -36.20
C ILE A 5 79.01 3.92 -36.98
N GLU A 6 79.11 3.83 -38.31
CA GLU A 6 79.44 4.99 -39.17
C GLU A 6 78.32 6.03 -39.14
N LYS A 7 77.07 5.57 -39.04
CA LYS A 7 75.90 6.44 -38.96
C LYS A 7 75.81 7.17 -37.62
N LEU A 8 76.24 6.53 -36.54
CA LEU A 8 76.32 7.16 -35.21
C LEU A 8 77.47 8.18 -35.13
N GLU A 9 78.63 7.87 -35.70
CA GLU A 9 79.74 8.83 -35.79
C GLU A 9 79.38 10.05 -36.63
N ALA A 10 78.66 9.85 -37.74
CA ALA A 10 78.18 10.96 -38.56
C ALA A 10 77.20 11.87 -37.82
N LEU A 11 76.27 11.29 -37.03
CA LEU A 11 75.33 12.05 -36.22
C LEU A 11 76.02 12.81 -35.07
N ALA A 12 77.00 12.19 -34.40
CA ALA A 12 77.79 12.86 -33.36
C ALA A 12 78.61 14.04 -33.92
N LYS A 13 79.14 13.88 -35.13
CA LYS A 13 79.89 14.94 -35.83
C LYS A 13 78.96 16.07 -36.29
N ALA A 14 77.75 15.73 -36.76
CA ALA A 14 76.72 16.69 -37.14
C ALA A 14 76.22 17.52 -35.95
N ALA A 15 76.04 16.90 -34.78
CA ALA A 15 75.66 17.59 -33.55
C ALA A 15 76.73 18.58 -33.07
N LYS A 16 78.03 18.27 -33.26
CA LYS A 16 79.14 19.21 -33.01
C LYS A 16 79.18 20.38 -34.00
N SER A 17 78.72 20.19 -35.23
CA SER A 17 78.68 21.24 -36.26
C SER A 17 77.39 22.06 -36.26
N GLY A 18 76.31 21.51 -35.70
CA GLY A 18 75.01 22.16 -35.54
C GLY A 18 74.96 22.95 -34.24
N GLY A 19 75.88 23.89 -34.06
CA GLY A 19 75.78 24.92 -33.03
C GLY A 19 74.61 25.83 -33.35
N ALA A 20 73.39 25.41 -33.01
CA ALA A 20 72.33 26.38 -32.78
C ALA A 20 72.76 27.14 -31.52
N GLU A 21 73.02 28.44 -31.68
CA GLU A 21 73.32 29.34 -30.58
C GLU A 21 72.12 29.29 -29.61
N TRP A 22 72.32 28.68 -28.45
CA TRP A 22 71.29 28.50 -27.41
C TRP A 22 70.80 29.84 -26.81
N SER A 23 71.39 30.95 -27.25
CA SER A 23 71.08 32.34 -26.89
C SER A 23 69.65 32.77 -27.25
N ASP A 24 68.98 32.10 -28.20
CA ASP A 24 67.61 32.45 -28.59
C ASP A 24 66.53 31.76 -27.74
N LEU A 25 66.90 30.81 -26.88
CA LEU A 25 66.01 30.26 -25.86
C LEU A 25 66.26 31.01 -24.56
N ASN A 26 65.28 31.82 -24.13
CA ASN A 26 65.29 32.52 -22.85
C ASN A 26 65.26 31.52 -21.68
N ILE A 27 66.41 30.89 -21.41
CA ILE A 27 66.62 29.89 -20.36
C ILE A 27 67.44 30.55 -19.27
N ASP A 28 66.90 30.45 -18.06
CA ASP A 28 67.51 30.89 -16.80
C ASP A 28 68.97 30.43 -16.68
N THR A 29 69.91 31.37 -16.74
CA THR A 29 71.36 31.13 -16.85
C THR A 29 71.94 30.27 -15.71
N GLU A 30 71.35 30.29 -14.51
CA GLU A 30 71.79 29.42 -13.40
C GLU A 30 71.48 27.93 -13.66
N ARG A 31 70.36 27.64 -14.33
CA ARG A 31 70.02 26.28 -14.78
C ARG A 31 70.92 25.83 -15.92
N MET A 32 71.42 26.77 -16.73
CA MET A 32 72.30 26.48 -17.84
C MET A 32 73.67 25.99 -17.36
N TYR A 33 74.29 26.67 -16.38
CA TYR A 33 75.59 26.25 -15.83
C TYR A 33 75.53 24.93 -15.05
N THR A 34 74.42 24.65 -14.37
CA THR A 34 74.20 23.35 -13.72
C THR A 34 73.98 22.23 -14.73
N ALA A 35 73.27 22.49 -15.83
CA ALA A 35 73.12 21.54 -16.92
C ALA A 35 74.45 21.31 -17.68
N GLU A 36 75.24 22.35 -17.94
CA GLU A 36 76.57 22.24 -18.56
C GLU A 36 77.54 21.44 -17.69
N GLY A 37 77.55 21.65 -16.37
CA GLY A 37 78.36 20.86 -15.45
C GLY A 37 78.01 19.37 -15.47
N MET A 38 76.71 19.04 -15.47
CA MET A 38 76.23 17.65 -15.59
C MET A 38 76.57 17.03 -16.96
N LEU A 39 76.59 17.82 -18.05
CA LEU A 39 76.95 17.37 -19.38
C LEU A 39 78.45 17.06 -19.51
N VAL A 40 79.32 17.80 -18.81
CA VAL A 40 80.77 17.54 -18.76
C VAL A 40 81.06 16.23 -18.02
N GLU A 41 80.41 15.99 -16.87
CA GLU A 41 80.52 14.73 -16.13
C GLU A 41 80.02 13.52 -16.96
N LEU A 42 78.94 13.69 -17.73
CA LEU A 42 78.43 12.65 -18.61
C LEU A 42 79.44 12.29 -19.72
N TYR A 43 80.20 13.26 -20.22
CA TYR A 43 81.11 13.09 -21.36
C TYR A 43 82.28 12.13 -21.06
N GLU A 44 82.71 12.04 -19.79
CA GLU A 44 83.77 11.12 -19.36
C GLU A 44 83.31 9.65 -19.32
N PHE A 45 82.01 9.39 -19.13
CA PHE A 45 81.41 8.05 -19.03
C PHE A 45 80.58 7.65 -20.26
N ALA A 46 80.36 8.58 -21.20
CA ALA A 46 79.62 8.40 -22.44
C ALA A 46 80.41 7.58 -23.49
N THR A 47 80.84 6.38 -23.10
CA THR A 47 81.38 5.41 -24.05
C THR A 47 80.28 5.00 -25.04
N PRO A 48 80.63 4.62 -26.29
CA PRO A 48 79.66 4.18 -27.28
C PRO A 48 78.74 3.05 -26.79
N ALA A 49 79.25 2.15 -25.94
CA ALA A 49 78.47 1.06 -25.36
C ALA A 49 77.35 1.57 -24.44
N VAL A 50 77.65 2.52 -23.55
CA VAL A 50 76.68 3.12 -22.60
C VAL A 50 75.59 3.89 -23.35
N LEU A 51 75.95 4.64 -24.40
CA LEU A 51 74.97 5.38 -25.20
C LEU A 51 74.04 4.46 -25.98
N LEU A 52 74.54 3.33 -26.49
CA LEU A 52 73.71 2.33 -27.18
C LEU A 52 72.71 1.64 -26.24
N GLU A 53 73.14 1.32 -25.02
CA GLU A 53 72.27 0.77 -23.99
C GLU A 53 71.17 1.76 -23.60
N LEU A 54 71.52 3.03 -23.36
CA LEU A 54 70.55 4.09 -23.10
C LEU A 54 69.57 4.31 -24.26
N CYS A 55 70.02 4.23 -25.51
CA CYS A 55 69.13 4.29 -26.67
C CYS A 55 68.16 3.11 -26.71
N SER A 56 68.66 1.89 -26.47
CA SER A 56 67.83 0.68 -26.37
C SER A 56 66.78 0.80 -25.27
N ASP A 57 67.17 1.30 -24.09
CA ASP A 57 66.25 1.54 -22.98
C ASP A 57 65.22 2.62 -23.31
N ASN A 58 65.62 3.69 -24.00
CA ASN A 58 64.68 4.73 -24.43
C ASN A 58 63.64 4.19 -25.42
N GLU A 59 64.04 3.33 -26.34
CA GLU A 59 63.13 2.65 -27.27
C GLU A 59 62.17 1.72 -26.53
N ALA A 60 62.67 0.94 -25.56
CA ALA A 60 61.84 0.08 -24.72
C ALA A 60 60.82 0.88 -23.91
N LEU A 61 61.25 1.98 -23.26
CA LEU A 61 60.39 2.88 -22.50
C LEU A 61 59.32 3.54 -23.37
N ARG A 62 59.66 3.96 -24.60
CA ARG A 62 58.68 4.48 -25.56
C ARG A 62 57.62 3.43 -25.91
N GLY A 63 58.02 2.18 -26.12
CA GLY A 63 57.11 1.07 -26.35
C GLY A 63 56.16 0.84 -25.17
N LEU A 64 56.70 0.80 -23.96
CA LEU A 64 55.91 0.65 -22.73
C LEU A 64 54.92 1.81 -22.54
N TYR A 65 55.36 3.05 -22.75
CA TYR A 65 54.50 4.22 -22.66
C TYR A 65 53.34 4.17 -23.67
N GLN A 66 53.62 3.77 -24.92
CA GLN A 66 52.58 3.62 -25.95
C GLN A 66 51.58 2.53 -25.58
N MET A 67 52.05 1.39 -25.06
CA MET A 67 51.19 0.31 -24.57
C MET A 67 50.31 0.77 -23.41
N HIS A 68 50.88 1.42 -22.39
CA HIS A 68 50.14 1.96 -21.25
C HIS A 68 49.05 2.94 -21.70
N LYS A 69 49.42 3.90 -22.55
CA LYS A 69 48.49 4.88 -23.10
C LYS A 69 47.34 4.23 -23.88
N GLN A 70 47.62 3.15 -24.61
CA GLN A 70 46.57 2.38 -25.30
C GLN A 70 45.67 1.63 -24.33
N THR A 71 46.23 1.02 -23.29
CA THR A 71 45.47 0.31 -22.25
C THR A 71 44.55 1.27 -21.50
N GLU A 72 45.06 2.39 -21.00
CA GLU A 72 44.26 3.42 -20.33
C GLU A 72 43.15 3.95 -21.24
N ALA A 73 43.45 4.16 -22.52
CA ALA A 73 42.45 4.62 -23.48
C ALA A 73 41.33 3.59 -23.72
N ARG A 74 41.60 2.29 -23.59
CA ARG A 74 40.57 1.25 -23.66
C ARG A 74 39.75 1.22 -22.38
N GLU A 75 40.42 1.15 -21.22
CA GLU A 75 39.76 1.15 -19.92
C GLU A 75 38.85 2.37 -19.72
N MET A 76 39.31 3.56 -20.11
CA MET A 76 38.51 4.77 -20.05
C MET A 76 37.29 4.75 -20.97
N ARG A 77 37.33 4.03 -22.10
CA ARG A 77 36.15 3.86 -22.95
C ARG A 77 35.17 2.89 -22.32
N ASP A 78 35.67 1.79 -21.76
CA ASP A 78 34.84 0.77 -21.13
C ASP A 78 34.13 1.34 -19.89
N LEU A 79 34.86 2.06 -19.03
CA LEU A 79 34.29 2.76 -17.88
C LEU A 79 33.26 3.81 -18.27
N LYS A 80 33.48 4.55 -19.36
CA LYS A 80 32.48 5.52 -19.88
C LYS A 80 31.22 4.82 -20.37
N ALA A 81 31.37 3.68 -21.04
CA ALA A 81 30.24 2.89 -21.51
C ALA A 81 29.45 2.30 -20.33
N GLU A 82 30.15 1.76 -19.32
CA GLU A 82 29.54 1.23 -18.10
C GLU A 82 28.80 2.34 -17.33
N ASN A 83 29.43 3.50 -17.15
CA ASN A 83 28.81 4.64 -16.45
C ASN A 83 27.55 5.15 -17.19
N ALA A 84 27.59 5.21 -18.52
CA ALA A 84 26.42 5.52 -19.32
C ALA A 84 25.30 4.47 -19.12
N GLY A 85 25.65 3.19 -19.14
CA GLY A 85 24.71 2.09 -18.85
C GLY A 85 24.08 2.23 -17.46
N LEU A 86 24.88 2.42 -16.42
CA LEU A 86 24.42 2.62 -15.04
C LEU A 86 23.49 3.82 -14.91
N LYS A 87 23.83 4.94 -15.56
CA LYS A 87 22.99 6.14 -15.54
C LYS A 87 21.62 5.87 -16.16
N THR A 88 21.57 5.21 -17.31
CA THR A 88 20.29 4.85 -17.94
C THR A 88 19.48 3.85 -17.10
N GLY A 89 20.15 2.89 -16.46
CA GLY A 89 19.53 1.95 -15.52
C GLY A 89 18.94 2.67 -14.31
N TYR A 90 19.65 3.64 -13.75
CA TYR A 90 19.17 4.45 -12.63
C TYR A 90 17.97 5.32 -13.03
N GLU A 91 18.00 5.95 -14.20
CA GLU A 91 16.88 6.72 -14.72
C GLU A 91 15.63 5.87 -14.99
N ALA A 92 15.81 4.61 -15.41
CA ALA A 92 14.70 3.66 -15.54
C ALA A 92 14.12 3.28 -14.15
N TYR A 93 15.00 3.00 -13.18
CA TYR A 93 14.60 2.71 -11.81
C TYR A 93 13.83 3.87 -11.15
N GLU A 94 14.30 5.11 -11.31
CA GLU A 94 13.60 6.30 -10.79
C GLU A 94 12.20 6.47 -11.40
N ARG A 95 12.04 6.19 -12.70
CA ARG A 95 10.72 6.21 -13.35
C ARG A 95 9.78 5.18 -12.76
N VAL A 96 10.23 3.93 -12.62
CA VAL A 96 9.42 2.86 -12.01
C VAL A 96 9.06 3.21 -10.56
N ASN A 97 10.00 3.76 -9.79
CA ASN A 97 9.72 4.21 -8.43
C ASN A 97 8.68 5.33 -8.35
N ALA A 98 8.71 6.27 -9.29
CA ALA A 98 7.71 7.33 -9.36
C ALA A 98 6.31 6.76 -9.65
N GLU A 99 6.22 5.81 -10.58
CA GLU A 99 4.98 5.11 -10.91
C GLU A 99 4.43 4.33 -9.73
N LEU A 100 5.28 3.54 -9.05
CA LEU A 100 4.90 2.77 -7.85
C LEU A 100 4.40 3.67 -6.72
N ARG A 101 5.03 4.84 -6.52
CA ARG A 101 4.55 5.82 -5.53
C ARG A 101 3.18 6.35 -5.89
N ALA A 102 2.95 6.68 -7.16
CA ALA A 102 1.64 7.14 -7.63
C ALA A 102 0.56 6.06 -7.45
N GLU A 103 0.87 4.81 -7.77
CA GLU A 103 -0.04 3.68 -7.58
C GLU A 103 -0.35 3.46 -6.09
N CYS A 104 0.66 3.50 -5.21
CA CYS A 104 0.48 3.41 -3.76
C CYS A 104 -0.47 4.49 -3.23
N ASP A 105 -0.34 5.72 -3.70
CA ASP A 105 -1.20 6.82 -3.27
C ASP A 105 -2.64 6.66 -3.80
N GLN A 106 -2.80 6.14 -5.02
CA GLN A 106 -4.13 5.80 -5.54
C GLN A 106 -4.79 4.69 -4.72
N LEU A 107 -4.05 3.64 -4.35
CA LEU A 107 -4.55 2.55 -3.52
C LEU A 107 -4.95 3.03 -2.11
N LYS A 108 -4.19 3.94 -1.50
CA LYS A 108 -4.56 4.55 -0.21
C LYS A 108 -5.88 5.30 -0.31
N ARG A 109 -6.07 6.12 -1.36
CA ARG A 109 -7.34 6.84 -1.58
C ARG A 109 -8.51 5.88 -1.76
N ASN A 110 -8.33 4.83 -2.55
CA ASN A 110 -9.35 3.80 -2.75
C ASN A 110 -9.72 3.12 -1.43
N ARG A 111 -8.71 2.72 -0.63
CA ARG A 111 -8.92 2.13 0.69
C ARG A 111 -9.73 3.06 1.61
N ASP A 112 -9.37 4.33 1.67
CA ASP A 112 -10.02 5.29 2.57
C ASP A 112 -11.47 5.56 2.14
N MET A 113 -11.72 5.62 0.83
CA MET A 113 -13.07 5.72 0.27
C MET A 113 -13.93 4.49 0.59
N TRP A 114 -13.40 3.29 0.37
CA TRP A 114 -14.09 2.03 0.72
C TRP A 114 -14.37 1.93 2.20
N LYS A 115 -13.41 2.29 3.05
CA LYS A 115 -13.59 2.34 4.50
C LYS A 115 -14.78 3.25 4.88
N GLY A 116 -14.82 4.47 4.34
CA GLY A 116 -15.93 5.39 4.60
C GLY A 116 -17.28 4.94 4.03
N GLN A 117 -17.29 4.15 2.95
CA GLN A 117 -18.52 3.52 2.45
C GLN A 117 -19.01 2.41 3.38
N VAL A 118 -18.12 1.53 3.84
CA VAL A 118 -18.44 0.44 4.76
C VAL A 118 -18.95 0.99 6.10
N GLU A 119 -18.32 2.03 6.63
CA GLU A 119 -18.76 2.68 7.87
C GLU A 119 -20.18 3.25 7.73
N ARG A 120 -20.48 3.96 6.63
CA ARG A 120 -21.83 4.47 6.34
C ARG A 120 -22.87 3.36 6.20
N GLN A 121 -22.53 2.28 5.49
CA GLN A 121 -23.44 1.13 5.33
C GLN A 121 -23.69 0.42 6.66
N SER A 122 -22.65 0.26 7.48
CA SER A 122 -22.78 -0.36 8.80
C SER A 122 -23.67 0.47 9.72
N GLU A 123 -23.51 1.80 9.73
CA GLU A 123 -24.35 2.67 10.54
C GLU A 123 -25.81 2.68 10.04
N MET A 124 -26.01 2.72 8.72
CA MET A 124 -27.35 2.59 8.13
C MET A 124 -28.02 1.26 8.52
N LEU A 125 -27.29 0.16 8.46
CA LEU A 125 -27.80 -1.16 8.85
C LEU A 125 -28.14 -1.23 10.34
N ARG A 126 -27.30 -0.62 11.19
CA ARG A 126 -27.55 -0.52 12.64
C ARG A 126 -28.84 0.24 12.92
N LEU A 127 -29.05 1.39 12.28
CA LEU A 127 -30.26 2.20 12.42
C LEU A 127 -31.49 1.46 11.88
N ALA A 128 -31.38 0.78 10.74
CA ALA A 128 -32.46 -0.02 10.18
C ALA A 128 -32.85 -1.17 11.11
N HIS A 129 -31.88 -1.82 11.74
CA HIS A 129 -32.14 -2.90 12.69
C HIS A 129 -32.84 -2.39 13.96
N GLU A 130 -32.43 -1.24 14.49
CA GLU A 130 -33.09 -0.61 15.64
C GLU A 130 -34.53 -0.19 15.29
N ALA A 131 -34.75 0.38 14.11
CA ALA A 131 -36.08 0.74 13.64
C ALA A 131 -36.98 -0.50 13.47
N ASP A 132 -36.47 -1.59 12.89
CA ASP A 132 -37.22 -2.85 12.76
C ASP A 132 -37.60 -3.43 14.14
N LYS A 133 -36.68 -3.36 15.11
CA LYS A 133 -36.95 -3.79 16.48
C LYS A 133 -38.06 -2.97 17.14
N GLN A 134 -38.03 -1.64 16.98
CA GLN A 134 -39.07 -0.76 17.49
C GLN A 134 -40.42 -1.03 16.83
N LEU A 135 -40.43 -1.16 15.51
CA LEU A 135 -41.64 -1.43 14.75
C LEU A 135 -42.25 -2.79 15.11
N LYS A 136 -41.43 -3.81 15.36
CA LYS A 136 -41.90 -5.11 15.86
C LYS A 136 -42.54 -4.99 17.24
N ALA A 137 -41.93 -4.25 18.15
CA ALA A 137 -42.49 -4.03 19.49
C ALA A 137 -43.83 -3.28 19.42
N GLU A 138 -43.91 -2.24 18.58
CA GLU A 138 -45.16 -1.48 18.36
C GLU A 138 -46.25 -2.35 17.72
N CYS A 139 -45.89 -3.15 16.70
CA CYS A 139 -46.83 -4.09 16.09
C CYS A 139 -47.32 -5.15 17.09
N GLU A 140 -46.46 -5.64 17.99
CA GLU A 140 -46.86 -6.58 19.04
C GLU A 140 -47.83 -5.93 20.04
N ALA A 141 -47.55 -4.69 20.47
CA ALA A 141 -48.44 -3.94 21.35
C ALA A 141 -49.82 -3.71 20.70
N LEU A 142 -49.84 -3.25 19.45
CA LEU A 142 -51.08 -3.06 18.69
C LEU A 142 -51.87 -4.35 18.47
N ARG A 143 -51.18 -5.49 18.29
CA ARG A 143 -51.83 -6.81 18.20
C ARG A 143 -52.48 -7.20 19.52
N LYS A 144 -51.82 -6.94 20.66
CA LYS A 144 -52.42 -7.16 21.99
C LYS A 144 -53.64 -6.27 22.19
N ASP A 145 -53.57 -4.99 21.81
CA ASP A 145 -54.71 -4.07 21.90
C ASP A 145 -55.88 -4.50 21.00
N ALA A 146 -55.60 -4.96 19.77
CA ALA A 146 -56.61 -5.43 18.83
C ALA A 146 -57.20 -6.82 19.19
N SER A 147 -56.57 -7.58 20.09
CA SER A 147 -57.02 -8.92 20.49
C SER A 147 -58.43 -8.88 21.10
N LEU A 148 -58.75 -7.86 21.91
CA LEU A 148 -60.07 -7.72 22.51
C LEU A 148 -61.17 -7.61 21.45
N HIS A 149 -60.97 -6.78 20.42
CA HIS A 149 -61.94 -6.64 19.35
C HIS A 149 -62.16 -7.96 18.61
N THR A 150 -61.07 -8.70 18.33
CA THR A 150 -61.13 -10.01 17.66
C THR A 150 -61.88 -11.03 18.53
N ASN A 151 -61.59 -11.07 19.83
CA ASN A 151 -62.20 -12.01 20.75
C ASN A 151 -63.68 -11.70 21.00
N LEU A 152 -64.05 -10.42 21.02
CA LEU A 152 -65.47 -10.00 21.04
C LEU A 152 -66.21 -10.42 19.77
N GLN A 153 -65.59 -10.26 18.59
CA GLN A 153 -66.19 -10.73 17.34
C GLN A 153 -66.35 -12.26 17.32
N ARG A 154 -65.34 -13.00 17.81
CA ARG A 154 -65.40 -14.46 17.92
C ARG A 154 -66.51 -14.89 18.88
N ALA A 155 -66.57 -14.30 20.07
CA ALA A 155 -67.62 -14.57 21.05
C ALA A 155 -69.01 -14.29 20.48
N ALA A 156 -69.21 -13.17 19.79
CA ALA A 156 -70.50 -12.86 19.18
C ALA A 156 -70.97 -13.91 18.14
N GLY A 157 -70.06 -14.65 17.51
CA GLY A 157 -70.40 -15.68 16.51
C GLY A 157 -70.44 -17.10 17.06
N GLU A 158 -69.72 -17.40 18.14
CA GLU A 158 -69.51 -18.77 18.64
C GLU A 158 -70.13 -19.04 20.01
N LEU A 159 -70.61 -18.01 20.72
CA LEU A 159 -71.17 -18.19 22.04
C LEU A 159 -72.45 -19.06 21.99
N PRO A 160 -72.59 -20.06 22.87
CA PRO A 160 -73.78 -20.91 22.90
C PRO A 160 -75.06 -20.11 23.15
N ASP A 161 -76.16 -20.59 22.58
CA ASP A 161 -77.47 -19.98 22.78
C ASP A 161 -77.79 -19.87 24.28
N SER A 162 -78.31 -18.71 24.69
CA SER A 162 -78.65 -18.35 26.08
C SER A 162 -77.47 -18.03 27.00
N TRP A 163 -76.21 -18.15 26.55
CA TRP A 163 -75.06 -17.66 27.34
C TRP A 163 -74.79 -16.18 27.05
N SER A 164 -74.19 -15.47 28.01
CA SER A 164 -73.77 -14.08 27.83
C SER A 164 -72.41 -13.81 28.48
N ILE A 165 -71.57 -13.04 27.78
CA ILE A 165 -70.30 -12.52 28.29
C ILE A 165 -70.47 -11.01 28.50
N ASP A 166 -70.36 -10.56 29.74
CA ASP A 166 -70.47 -9.15 30.11
C ASP A 166 -69.09 -8.57 30.36
N VAL A 167 -68.74 -7.53 29.61
CA VAL A 167 -67.49 -6.78 29.80
C VAL A 167 -67.81 -5.47 30.52
N SER A 168 -67.35 -5.36 31.76
CA SER A 168 -67.56 -4.19 32.61
C SER A 168 -66.31 -3.33 32.67
N VAL A 169 -66.48 -2.02 32.54
CA VAL A 169 -65.38 -1.05 32.58
C VAL A 169 -65.69 0.03 33.61
N GLU A 170 -64.77 0.20 34.55
CA GLU A 170 -64.81 1.24 35.57
C GLU A 170 -63.56 2.12 35.50
N ARG A 171 -63.56 3.20 36.28
CA ARG A 171 -62.41 4.09 36.34
C ARG A 171 -61.21 3.32 36.92
N HIS A 172 -60.22 3.04 36.08
CA HIS A 172 -58.97 2.30 36.39
C HIS A 172 -59.14 0.78 36.60
N ALA A 173 -60.27 0.20 36.24
CA ALA A 173 -60.49 -1.24 36.33
C ALA A 173 -61.41 -1.72 35.21
N GLY A 174 -61.31 -3.00 34.87
CA GLY A 174 -62.27 -3.68 34.01
C GLY A 174 -62.19 -5.17 34.27
N TRP A 175 -63.32 -5.86 34.11
CA TRP A 175 -63.43 -7.30 34.31
C TRP A 175 -64.45 -7.89 33.33
N VAL A 176 -64.37 -9.20 33.17
CA VAL A 176 -65.26 -9.99 32.33
C VAL A 176 -66.03 -10.96 33.22
N SER A 177 -67.35 -11.02 33.06
CA SER A 177 -68.23 -11.97 33.71
C SER A 177 -68.84 -12.91 32.67
N LEU A 178 -68.89 -14.21 32.99
CA LEU A 178 -69.51 -15.23 32.14
C LEU A 178 -70.79 -15.73 32.81
N LEU A 179 -71.91 -15.65 32.11
CA LEU A 179 -73.23 -16.07 32.58
C LEU A 179 -73.78 -17.16 31.66
N ASP A 180 -74.31 -18.24 32.25
CA ASP A 180 -75.01 -19.28 31.51
C ASP A 180 -76.49 -18.96 31.28
N GLY A 181 -77.20 -19.87 30.60
CA GLY A 181 -78.64 -19.74 30.29
C GLY A 181 -79.57 -19.66 31.50
N ASP A 182 -79.10 -20.07 32.68
CA ASP A 182 -79.83 -19.97 33.95
C ASP A 182 -79.45 -18.70 34.73
N GLY A 183 -78.52 -17.90 34.20
CA GLY A 183 -78.00 -16.69 34.81
C GLY A 183 -77.00 -16.94 35.94
N CYS A 184 -76.40 -18.13 36.02
CA CYS A 184 -75.34 -18.40 36.98
C CYS A 184 -74.00 -17.87 36.45
N GLU A 185 -73.27 -17.16 37.32
CA GLU A 185 -71.95 -16.61 37.01
C GLU A 185 -70.87 -17.67 37.22
N HIS A 186 -69.98 -17.82 36.24
CA HIS A 186 -68.86 -18.75 36.28
C HIS A 186 -67.55 -18.01 36.59
N GLU A 187 -66.77 -18.53 37.53
CA GLU A 187 -65.52 -17.92 37.98
C GLU A 187 -64.42 -18.12 36.92
N LEU A 188 -63.85 -17.00 36.46
CA LEU A 188 -62.73 -16.96 35.53
C LEU A 188 -61.43 -16.71 36.29
N SER A 189 -60.30 -17.18 35.79
CA SER A 189 -59.00 -17.05 36.49
C SER A 189 -58.56 -15.59 36.67
N GLY A 190 -59.10 -14.67 35.85
CA GLY A 190 -58.98 -13.22 36.02
C GLY A 190 -57.57 -12.65 35.74
N GLU A 191 -56.62 -13.49 35.32
CA GLU A 191 -55.26 -13.05 35.00
C GLU A 191 -55.17 -12.63 33.52
N GLY A 192 -54.62 -11.44 33.27
CA GLY A 192 -54.37 -10.96 31.90
C GLY A 192 -55.22 -9.76 31.47
N HIS A 193 -55.13 -9.39 30.20
CA HIS A 193 -55.86 -8.25 29.64
C HIS A 193 -57.29 -8.64 29.26
N LEU A 194 -58.23 -7.68 29.17
CA LEU A 194 -59.65 -7.94 28.85
C LEU A 194 -59.86 -8.87 27.63
N GLY A 195 -59.02 -8.76 26.59
CA GLY A 195 -59.09 -9.68 25.45
C GLY A 195 -58.87 -11.15 25.81
N GLU A 196 -57.89 -11.47 26.65
CA GLU A 196 -57.60 -12.84 27.11
C GLU A 196 -58.75 -13.37 27.94
N GLN A 197 -59.28 -12.55 28.86
CA GLN A 197 -60.43 -12.91 29.70
C GLN A 197 -61.70 -13.18 28.87
N VAL A 198 -61.95 -12.42 27.79
CA VAL A 198 -63.07 -12.71 26.87
C VAL A 198 -62.86 -14.03 26.12
N SER A 199 -61.61 -14.34 25.72
CA SER A 199 -61.30 -15.62 25.05
C SER A 199 -61.48 -16.80 26.00
N GLU A 200 -61.01 -16.67 27.24
CA GLU A 200 -61.18 -17.66 28.32
C GLU A 200 -62.66 -17.90 28.60
N ALA A 201 -63.43 -16.83 28.79
CA ALA A 201 -64.87 -16.91 29.01
C ALA A 201 -65.59 -17.67 27.89
N LEU A 202 -65.24 -17.40 26.64
CA LEU A 202 -65.81 -18.11 25.49
C LEU A 202 -65.41 -19.60 25.47
N GLU A 203 -64.16 -19.92 25.80
CA GLU A 203 -63.68 -21.31 25.82
C GLU A 203 -64.36 -22.12 26.92
N VAL A 204 -64.50 -21.55 28.12
CA VAL A 204 -65.27 -22.14 29.23
C VAL A 204 -66.72 -22.39 28.82
N ALA A 205 -67.37 -21.41 28.18
CA ALA A 205 -68.75 -21.57 27.71
C ALA A 205 -68.90 -22.71 26.68
N LEU A 206 -67.95 -22.80 25.74
CA LEU A 206 -67.94 -23.85 24.72
C LEU A 206 -67.65 -25.25 25.29
N GLU A 207 -66.86 -25.34 26.36
CA GLU A 207 -66.56 -26.61 27.03
C GLU A 207 -67.77 -27.07 27.86
N MET A 208 -68.29 -26.20 28.73
CA MET A 208 -69.42 -26.52 29.61
C MET A 208 -70.72 -26.79 28.84
N SER A 209 -70.96 -26.07 27.73
CA SER A 209 -72.14 -26.36 26.88
C SER A 209 -72.06 -27.73 26.20
N LYS A 210 -70.86 -28.21 25.84
CA LYS A 210 -70.68 -29.57 25.31
C LYS A 210 -70.93 -30.63 26.37
N GLU A 211 -70.46 -30.40 27.60
CA GLU A 211 -70.71 -31.29 28.73
C GLU A 211 -72.20 -31.35 29.10
N ALA A 212 -72.92 -30.23 29.00
CA ALA A 212 -74.36 -30.17 29.24
C ALA A 212 -75.22 -30.83 28.15
N THR A 213 -74.64 -31.10 26.96
CA THR A 213 -75.35 -31.71 25.82
C THR A 213 -75.05 -33.21 25.64
N GLN A 214 -74.14 -33.79 26.45
CA GLN A 214 -73.88 -35.24 26.54
C GLN A 214 -74.78 -35.94 27.57
#